data_AF-A0A974A2M6-F1
#
_entry.id   AF-A0A974A2M6-F1
#
_cell.length_a   1.000
_cell.length_b   1.000
_cell.length_c   1.000
_cell.angle_alpha   90.00
_cell.angle_beta   90.00
_cell.angle_gamma   90.00
#
_symmetry.space_group_name_H-M   'P 1'
#
loop_
_entity.id
_entity.type
_entity.pdbx_description
1 polymer ?
#
loop_
_entity_poly.entity_id
_entity_poly.type
_entity_poly.pdbx_seq_one_letter_code
_entity_poly.pdbx_strand_id
1 'polypeptide(L)'
;MSNDKPGDEPDVGGLGRLTSASKATFEGLAAVTAACHGLLNAPLIPPSPKPDWFDDLNSKLDAAKAQAQAWIDNIAPGVTGEVLVLVINHGTTFSAISSQVSSIAADHPDARGAGDPFVEVGLELTGPLDQSLHVTVAGLETRLATINAWGETMHARDAALREAADQSPDAKAAAALALSAAEQVLGSTGDALTRLRELIGAWGELRDAMRDALAELRAGKVTLGTFAANTFGAATQAEWAAATQFAQKLATASMGIPGRAA
;
A
#
# COMPACT_ATOMS: atom_id res chain seq x y z
N MET A 1 23.37 -29.40 -36.09
CA MET A 1 23.53 -27.98 -35.70
C MET A 1 22.23 -27.57 -35.04
N SER A 2 22.22 -27.61 -33.71
CA SER A 2 21.06 -27.33 -32.87
C SER A 2 20.92 -25.82 -32.73
N ASN A 3 19.76 -25.26 -33.09
CA ASN A 3 19.39 -23.90 -32.77
C ASN A 3 18.50 -23.97 -31.53
N ASP A 4 19.12 -23.90 -30.35
CA ASP A 4 18.39 -23.61 -29.11
C ASP A 4 17.99 -22.14 -29.13
N LYS A 5 16.68 -21.92 -29.18
CA LYS A 5 16.05 -20.65 -28.79
C LYS A 5 16.24 -20.51 -27.28
N PRO A 6 16.74 -19.37 -26.75
CA PRO A 6 16.71 -19.15 -25.31
C PRO A 6 15.24 -19.13 -24.88
N GLY A 7 14.93 -19.98 -23.91
CA GLY A 7 13.58 -20.16 -23.39
C GLY A 7 12.98 -18.86 -22.90
N ASP A 8 11.72 -18.66 -23.22
CA ASP A 8 10.87 -17.70 -22.53
C ASP A 8 10.97 -17.97 -21.03
N GLU A 9 11.43 -16.98 -20.26
CA GLU A 9 11.33 -16.99 -18.80
C GLU A 9 9.87 -17.26 -18.42
N PRO A 10 9.59 -18.20 -17.49
CA PRO A 10 8.23 -18.43 -17.02
C PRO A 10 7.71 -17.12 -16.41
N ASP A 11 6.53 -16.68 -16.83
CA ASP A 11 5.90 -15.44 -16.36
C ASP A 11 5.82 -15.40 -14.83
N VAL A 12 6.73 -14.59 -14.28
CA VAL A 12 7.01 -14.28 -12.87
C VAL A 12 6.31 -12.99 -12.42
N GLY A 13 5.23 -12.57 -13.10
CA GLY A 13 4.66 -11.22 -13.02
C GLY A 13 4.04 -10.76 -11.68
N GLY A 14 3.74 -11.66 -10.75
CA GLY A 14 2.98 -11.32 -9.52
C GLY A 14 3.76 -10.48 -8.49
N LEU A 15 4.98 -10.90 -8.13
CA LEU A 15 5.79 -10.23 -7.09
C LEU A 15 6.47 -8.94 -7.58
N GLY A 16 6.79 -8.87 -8.87
CA GLY A 16 7.25 -7.62 -9.50
C GLY A 16 6.19 -6.52 -9.42
N ARG A 17 4.94 -6.88 -9.67
CA ARG A 17 3.79 -5.99 -9.49
C ARG A 17 3.58 -5.62 -8.02
N LEU A 18 3.66 -6.58 -7.08
CA LEU A 18 3.55 -6.31 -5.65
C LEU A 18 4.58 -5.27 -5.17
N THR A 19 5.83 -5.43 -5.59
CA THR A 19 6.94 -4.52 -5.23
C THR A 19 6.68 -3.12 -5.79
N SER A 20 6.30 -3.04 -7.05
CA SER A 20 6.01 -1.77 -7.74
C SER A 20 4.82 -1.06 -7.12
N ALA A 21 3.73 -1.77 -6.84
CA ALA A 21 2.54 -1.23 -6.19
C ALA A 21 2.82 -0.79 -4.75
N SER A 22 3.66 -1.52 -4.01
CA SER A 22 4.07 -1.14 -2.65
C SER A 22 4.86 0.18 -2.65
N LYS A 23 5.84 0.31 -3.55
CA LYS A 23 6.60 1.57 -3.75
C LYS A 23 5.67 2.72 -4.11
N ALA A 24 4.84 2.52 -5.13
CA ALA A 24 3.95 3.54 -5.63
C ALA A 24 3.00 4.02 -4.52
N THR A 25 2.42 3.09 -3.75
CA THR A 25 1.52 3.40 -2.64
C THR A 25 2.24 4.18 -1.54
N PHE A 26 3.44 3.76 -1.14
CA PHE A 26 4.26 4.48 -0.16
C PHE A 26 4.52 5.93 -0.59
N GLU A 27 4.95 6.13 -1.84
CA GLU A 27 5.20 7.47 -2.40
C GLU A 27 3.92 8.31 -2.47
N GLY A 28 2.78 7.72 -2.84
CA GLY A 28 1.49 8.39 -2.86
C GLY A 28 1.07 8.88 -1.47
N LEU A 29 1.19 8.03 -0.45
CA LEU A 29 0.88 8.39 0.94
C LEU A 29 1.82 9.47 1.49
N ALA A 30 3.11 9.42 1.12
CA ALA A 30 4.06 10.47 1.44
C ALA A 30 3.69 11.82 0.76
N ALA A 31 3.21 11.79 -0.48
CA ALA A 31 2.74 12.98 -1.18
C ALA A 31 1.51 13.62 -0.51
N VAL A 32 0.55 12.82 -0.02
CA VAL A 32 -0.58 13.34 0.77
C VAL A 32 -0.07 14.08 2.02
N THR A 33 0.92 13.51 2.71
CA THR A 33 1.51 14.13 3.90
C THR A 33 2.19 15.46 3.57
N ALA A 34 2.95 15.51 2.47
CA ALA A 34 3.58 16.74 2.00
C ALA A 34 2.54 17.82 1.63
N ALA A 35 1.48 17.44 0.93
CA ALA A 35 0.38 18.35 0.58
C ALA A 35 -0.34 18.88 1.82
N CYS A 36 -0.55 18.04 2.84
CA CYS A 36 -1.14 18.46 4.12
C CYS A 36 -0.27 19.53 4.81
N HIS A 37 1.05 19.37 4.83
CA HIS A 37 1.96 20.41 5.32
C HIS A 37 1.88 21.70 4.48
N GLY A 38 1.70 21.58 3.16
CA GLY A 38 1.46 22.73 2.28
C GLY A 38 0.22 23.52 2.70
N LEU A 39 -0.90 22.83 2.95
CA LEU A 39 -2.14 23.47 3.40
C LEU A 39 -2.01 24.10 4.80
N LEU A 40 -1.36 23.43 5.75
CA LEU A 40 -1.14 24.00 7.09
C LEU A 40 -0.38 25.35 7.03
N ASN A 41 0.58 25.44 6.12
CA ASN A 41 1.41 26.63 5.91
C ASN A 41 0.79 27.68 4.97
N ALA A 42 -0.40 27.42 4.40
CA ALA A 42 -1.05 28.38 3.52
C ALA A 42 -1.40 29.68 4.28
N PRO A 43 -0.94 30.85 3.80
CA PRO A 43 -1.20 32.12 4.47
C PRO A 43 -2.61 32.63 4.14
N LEU A 44 -3.22 33.31 5.10
CA LEU A 44 -4.40 34.14 4.88
C LEU A 44 -4.24 35.41 5.74
N ILE A 45 -4.07 36.56 5.09
CA ILE A 45 -3.71 37.82 5.74
C ILE A 45 -4.88 38.81 5.55
N PRO A 46 -5.40 39.42 6.62
CA PRO A 46 -6.50 40.37 6.50
C PRO A 46 -6.04 41.67 5.84
N PRO A 47 -6.78 42.21 4.86
CA PRO A 47 -6.63 43.58 4.40
C PRO A 47 -6.85 44.60 5.53
N SER A 48 -6.39 45.84 5.34
CA SER A 48 -6.66 46.95 6.26
C SER A 48 -7.44 48.07 5.54
N PRO A 49 -8.65 48.45 6.02
CA PRO A 49 -9.35 47.89 7.18
C PRO A 49 -9.80 46.43 6.96
N LYS A 50 -9.96 45.66 8.06
CA LYS A 50 -10.40 44.25 7.99
C LYS A 50 -11.81 44.17 7.40
N PRO A 51 -12.03 43.42 6.32
CA PRO A 51 -13.35 43.28 5.73
C PRO A 51 -14.20 42.23 6.46
N ASP A 52 -15.51 42.36 6.39
CA ASP A 52 -16.46 41.50 7.11
C ASP A 52 -16.45 40.03 6.64
N TRP A 53 -16.03 39.76 5.39
CA TRP A 53 -15.89 38.40 4.85
C TRP A 53 -14.70 37.63 5.45
N PHE A 54 -13.73 38.34 6.05
CA PHE A 54 -12.45 37.73 6.43
C PHE A 54 -12.60 36.63 7.48
N ASP A 55 -13.41 36.88 8.51
CA ASP A 55 -13.52 35.95 9.64
C ASP A 55 -14.19 34.62 9.24
N ASP A 56 -15.20 34.66 8.37
CA ASP A 56 -15.83 33.44 7.84
C ASP A 56 -14.86 32.63 6.97
N LEU A 57 -14.16 33.29 6.04
CA LEU A 57 -13.14 32.66 5.20
C LEU A 57 -12.03 32.02 6.03
N ASN A 58 -11.52 32.74 7.04
CA ASN A 58 -10.47 32.24 7.92
C ASN A 58 -10.97 31.03 8.72
N SER A 59 -12.20 31.05 9.20
CA SER A 59 -12.79 29.90 9.89
C SER A 59 -12.90 28.66 9.00
N LYS A 60 -13.22 28.81 7.70
CA LYS A 60 -13.22 27.66 6.76
C LYS A 60 -11.81 27.13 6.51
N LEU A 61 -10.83 28.02 6.38
CA LEU A 61 -9.43 27.62 6.24
C LEU A 61 -8.94 26.88 7.49
N ASP A 62 -9.24 27.36 8.68
CA ASP A 62 -8.88 26.69 9.93
C ASP A 62 -9.49 25.29 10.02
N ALA A 63 -10.72 25.09 9.56
CA ALA A 63 -11.35 23.76 9.50
C ALA A 63 -10.65 22.83 8.49
N ALA A 64 -10.23 23.35 7.33
CA ALA A 64 -9.45 22.58 6.35
C ALA A 64 -8.06 22.21 6.90
N LYS A 65 -7.39 23.14 7.58
CA LYS A 65 -6.12 22.91 8.27
C LYS A 65 -6.23 21.86 9.38
N ALA A 66 -7.30 21.91 10.18
CA ALA A 66 -7.55 20.90 11.20
C ALA A 66 -7.70 19.50 10.59
N GLN A 67 -8.35 19.39 9.42
CA GLN A 67 -8.47 18.12 8.71
C GLN A 67 -7.13 17.60 8.18
N ALA A 68 -6.28 18.49 7.65
CA ALA A 68 -4.91 18.14 7.25
C ALA A 68 -4.04 17.73 8.44
N GLN A 69 -4.21 18.39 9.59
CA GLN A 69 -3.52 18.00 10.82
C GLN A 69 -3.95 16.60 11.29
N ALA A 70 -5.25 16.28 11.18
CA ALA A 70 -5.75 14.96 11.53
C ALA A 70 -5.13 13.83 10.70
N TRP A 71 -4.78 14.10 9.42
CA TRP A 71 -4.01 13.16 8.60
C TRP A 71 -2.63 12.91 9.21
N ILE A 72 -1.88 13.97 9.46
CA ILE A 72 -0.50 13.92 9.94
C ILE A 72 -0.41 13.19 11.28
N ASP A 73 -1.32 13.49 12.20
CA ASP A 73 -1.24 12.98 13.58
C ASP A 73 -1.81 11.56 13.71
N ASN A 74 -2.88 11.22 12.96
CA ASN A 74 -3.66 10.01 13.24
C ASN A 74 -3.67 8.99 12.11
N ILE A 75 -3.46 9.39 10.85
CA ILE A 75 -3.59 8.49 9.69
C ILE A 75 -2.22 8.14 9.13
N ALA A 76 -1.42 9.14 8.75
CA ALA A 76 -0.12 8.98 8.11
C ALA A 76 0.83 8.02 8.86
N PRO A 77 0.96 8.10 10.20
CA PRO A 77 1.86 7.21 10.94
C PRO A 77 1.46 5.74 10.83
N GLY A 78 0.15 5.47 10.76
CA GLY A 78 -0.39 4.13 10.66
C GLY A 78 -0.33 3.57 9.24
N VAL A 79 -0.55 4.38 8.20
CA VAL A 79 -0.69 3.86 6.83
C VAL A 79 0.61 3.83 6.03
N THR A 80 1.50 4.81 6.22
CA THR A 80 2.67 4.98 5.34
C THR A 80 3.76 3.93 5.62
N GLY A 81 4.16 3.76 6.88
CA GLY A 81 5.19 2.78 7.24
C GLY A 81 4.73 1.33 7.11
N GLU A 82 3.45 1.09 7.33
CA GLU A 82 2.91 -0.27 7.41
C GLU A 82 2.90 -1.00 6.06
N VAL A 83 2.72 -0.30 4.93
CA VAL A 83 2.79 -0.90 3.59
C VAL A 83 4.09 -1.66 3.38
N LEU A 84 5.22 -1.11 3.85
CA LEU A 84 6.53 -1.75 3.74
C LEU A 84 6.70 -2.88 4.75
N VAL A 85 6.21 -2.68 5.98
CA VAL A 85 6.27 -3.70 7.05
C VAL A 85 5.49 -4.97 6.66
N LEU A 86 4.37 -4.85 5.96
CA LEU A 86 3.60 -5.99 5.47
C LEU A 86 4.42 -6.88 4.52
N VAL A 87 5.14 -6.27 3.56
CA VAL A 87 6.03 -7.00 2.64
C VAL A 87 7.15 -7.69 3.39
N ILE A 88 7.78 -7.01 4.35
CA ILE A 88 8.89 -7.55 5.14
C ILE A 88 8.44 -8.74 6.00
N ASN A 89 7.32 -8.59 6.71
CA ASN A 89 6.80 -9.63 7.58
C ASN A 89 6.39 -10.85 6.79
N HIS A 90 5.65 -10.66 5.70
CA HIS A 90 5.22 -11.78 4.85
C HIS A 90 6.41 -12.49 4.19
N GLY A 91 7.38 -11.74 3.64
CA GLY A 91 8.58 -12.33 3.04
C GLY A 91 9.41 -13.16 4.04
N THR A 92 9.48 -12.71 5.30
CA THR A 92 10.14 -13.46 6.38
C THR A 92 9.41 -14.76 6.70
N THR A 93 8.09 -14.71 6.86
CA THR A 93 7.26 -15.90 7.10
C THR A 93 7.29 -16.87 5.91
N PHE A 94 7.25 -16.34 4.69
CA PHE A 94 7.35 -17.11 3.45
C PHE A 94 8.65 -17.91 3.39
N SER A 95 9.79 -17.26 3.63
CA SER A 95 11.11 -17.92 3.62
C SER A 95 11.19 -19.07 4.63
N ALA A 96 10.71 -18.85 5.86
CA ALA A 96 10.74 -19.86 6.92
C ALA A 96 9.89 -21.10 6.58
N ILE A 97 8.68 -20.89 6.05
CA ILE A 97 7.77 -21.98 5.69
C ILE A 97 8.22 -22.70 4.40
N SER A 98 8.70 -21.94 3.42
CA SER A 98 9.26 -22.44 2.17
C SER A 98 10.35 -23.48 2.41
N SER A 99 11.28 -23.21 3.35
CA SER A 99 12.35 -24.14 3.69
C SER A 99 11.85 -25.46 4.28
N GLN A 100 10.83 -25.41 5.15
CA GLN A 100 10.29 -26.60 5.81
C GLN A 100 9.51 -27.47 4.82
N VAL A 101 8.61 -26.86 4.05
CA VAL A 101 7.80 -27.57 3.04
C VAL A 101 8.69 -28.18 1.97
N SER A 102 9.71 -27.44 1.49
CA SER A 102 10.63 -27.95 0.46
C SER A 102 11.46 -29.14 0.96
N SER A 103 11.81 -29.18 2.26
CA SER A 103 12.51 -30.34 2.85
C SER A 103 11.63 -31.58 2.84
N ILE A 104 10.38 -31.47 3.28
CA ILE A 104 9.43 -32.61 3.30
C ILE A 104 9.16 -33.08 1.86
N ALA A 105 8.98 -32.14 0.94
CA ALA A 105 8.74 -32.43 -0.46
C ALA A 105 9.94 -33.13 -1.15
N ALA A 106 11.17 -32.86 -0.71
CA ALA A 106 12.35 -33.54 -1.23
C ALA A 106 12.43 -35.00 -0.77
N ASP A 107 12.03 -35.29 0.48
CA ASP A 107 11.98 -36.65 1.03
C ASP A 107 10.77 -37.45 0.51
N HIS A 108 9.66 -36.75 0.20
CA HIS A 108 8.39 -37.34 -0.22
C HIS A 108 7.82 -36.64 -1.48
N PRO A 109 8.52 -36.67 -2.62
CA PRO A 109 8.17 -35.87 -3.80
C PRO A 109 6.87 -36.30 -4.47
N ASP A 110 6.51 -37.58 -4.36
CA ASP A 110 5.33 -38.17 -4.98
C ASP A 110 4.09 -38.20 -4.05
N ALA A 111 4.23 -37.71 -2.81
CA ALA A 111 3.13 -37.63 -1.85
C ALA A 111 1.96 -36.83 -2.42
N ARG A 112 0.73 -37.34 -2.27
CA ARG A 112 -0.43 -36.80 -2.99
C ARG A 112 -1.76 -37.07 -2.31
N GLY A 113 -2.63 -36.06 -2.36
CA GLY A 113 -4.01 -36.15 -1.90
C GLY A 113 -4.15 -36.00 -0.40
N ALA A 114 -5.33 -35.58 0.03
CA ALA A 114 -5.60 -35.18 1.42
C ALA A 114 -5.40 -36.28 2.49
N GLY A 115 -5.31 -37.56 2.11
CA GLY A 115 -5.09 -38.67 3.04
C GLY A 115 -3.63 -39.10 3.17
N ASP A 116 -2.70 -38.45 2.45
CA ASP A 116 -1.27 -38.69 2.59
C ASP A 116 -0.73 -37.86 3.77
N PRO A 117 -0.05 -38.49 4.76
CA PRO A 117 0.40 -37.79 5.97
C PRO A 117 1.41 -36.68 5.68
N PHE A 118 2.19 -36.77 4.60
CA PHE A 118 3.15 -35.72 4.24
C PHE A 118 2.47 -34.52 3.58
N VAL A 119 1.37 -34.77 2.85
CA VAL A 119 0.51 -33.72 2.33
C VAL A 119 -0.20 -32.98 3.46
N GLU A 120 -0.71 -33.68 4.48
CA GLU A 120 -1.34 -33.06 5.65
C GLU A 120 -0.38 -32.09 6.35
N VAL A 121 0.85 -32.53 6.63
CA VAL A 121 1.89 -31.67 7.25
C VAL A 121 2.23 -30.48 6.35
N GLY A 122 2.38 -30.68 5.03
CA GLY A 122 2.65 -29.60 4.08
C GLY A 122 1.55 -28.54 4.05
N LEU A 123 0.28 -28.96 4.10
CA LEU A 123 -0.88 -28.08 4.18
C LEU A 123 -0.94 -27.33 5.52
N GLU A 124 -0.66 -28.01 6.64
CA GLU A 124 -0.63 -27.40 7.98
C GLU A 124 0.44 -26.31 8.07
N LEU A 125 1.66 -26.58 7.60
CA LEU A 125 2.75 -25.62 7.58
C LEU A 125 2.47 -24.41 6.70
N THR A 126 1.74 -24.60 5.59
CA THR A 126 1.44 -23.51 4.65
C THR A 126 0.20 -22.69 5.03
N GLY A 127 -0.73 -23.25 5.81
CA GLY A 127 -1.95 -22.56 6.26
C GLY A 127 -1.73 -21.16 6.87
N PRO A 128 -0.71 -20.95 7.73
CA PRO A 128 -0.38 -19.63 8.25
C PRO A 128 -0.01 -18.57 7.17
N LEU A 129 0.57 -18.97 6.03
CA LEU A 129 0.84 -18.04 4.93
C LEU A 129 -0.46 -17.56 4.27
N ASP A 130 -1.36 -18.50 3.97
CA ASP A 130 -2.66 -18.18 3.40
C ASP A 130 -3.46 -17.24 4.32
N GLN A 131 -3.50 -17.55 5.61
CA GLN A 131 -4.14 -16.69 6.60
C GLN A 131 -3.50 -15.29 6.67
N SER A 132 -2.17 -15.20 6.60
CA SER A 132 -1.46 -13.92 6.57
C SER A 132 -1.84 -13.07 5.35
N LEU A 133 -2.02 -13.69 4.17
CA LEU A 133 -2.47 -13.00 2.95
C LEU A 133 -3.90 -12.48 3.10
N HIS A 134 -4.81 -13.28 3.65
CA HIS A 134 -6.18 -12.88 3.94
C HIS A 134 -6.24 -11.68 4.88
N VAL A 135 -5.49 -11.72 5.99
CA VAL A 135 -5.41 -10.61 6.96
C VAL A 135 -4.81 -9.36 6.33
N THR A 136 -3.79 -9.52 5.49
CA THR A 136 -3.13 -8.39 4.80
C THR A 136 -4.09 -7.66 3.87
N VAL A 137 -4.82 -8.39 3.02
CA VAL A 137 -5.80 -7.79 2.09
C VAL A 137 -6.89 -7.05 2.87
N ALA A 138 -7.49 -7.68 3.88
CA ALA A 138 -8.54 -7.05 4.69
C ALA A 138 -8.05 -5.81 5.45
N GLY A 139 -6.80 -5.83 5.95
CA GLY A 139 -6.17 -4.69 6.59
C GLY A 139 -6.00 -3.51 5.63
N LEU A 140 -5.56 -3.78 4.40
CA LEU A 140 -5.42 -2.75 3.36
C LEU A 140 -6.77 -2.17 2.92
N GLU A 141 -7.82 -3.00 2.80
CA GLU A 141 -9.19 -2.55 2.52
C GLU A 141 -9.73 -1.63 3.62
N THR A 142 -9.46 -1.97 4.89
CA THR A 142 -9.84 -1.13 6.04
C THR A 142 -9.15 0.25 5.98
N ARG A 143 -7.87 0.28 5.56
CA ARG A 143 -7.12 1.53 5.36
C ARG A 143 -7.66 2.33 4.19
N LEU A 144 -8.00 1.68 3.09
CA LEU A 144 -8.63 2.33 1.94
C LEU A 144 -9.92 3.05 2.37
N ALA A 145 -10.77 2.38 3.15
CA ALA A 145 -11.99 2.97 3.69
C ALA A 145 -11.71 4.18 4.61
N THR A 146 -10.68 4.06 5.46
CA THR A 146 -10.27 5.14 6.39
C THR A 146 -9.79 6.38 5.64
N ILE A 147 -8.90 6.21 4.66
CA ILE A 147 -8.36 7.31 3.84
C ILE A 147 -9.49 7.93 3.01
N ASN A 148 -10.39 7.12 2.46
CA ASN A 148 -11.52 7.62 1.68
C ASN A 148 -12.46 8.48 2.54
N ALA A 149 -12.83 8.01 3.75
CA ALA A 149 -13.68 8.77 4.66
C ALA A 149 -13.05 10.10 5.12
N TRP A 150 -11.73 10.09 5.39
CA TRP A 150 -10.97 11.30 5.68
C TRP A 150 -10.96 12.26 4.46
N GLY A 151 -10.77 11.73 3.25
CA GLY A 151 -10.74 12.48 1.99
C GLY A 151 -12.08 13.14 1.67
N GLU A 152 -13.20 12.46 1.88
CA GLU A 152 -14.55 13.04 1.73
C GLU A 152 -14.77 14.23 2.67
N THR A 153 -14.29 14.11 3.91
CA THR A 153 -14.33 15.23 4.86
C THR A 153 -13.46 16.39 4.38
N MET A 154 -12.27 16.12 3.85
CA MET A 154 -11.39 17.13 3.29
C MET A 154 -12.02 17.82 2.07
N HIS A 155 -12.71 17.08 1.20
CA HIS A 155 -13.44 17.63 0.06
C HIS A 155 -14.56 18.56 0.51
N ALA A 156 -15.31 18.20 1.56
CA ALA A 156 -16.31 19.09 2.15
C ALA A 156 -15.70 20.38 2.74
N ARG A 157 -14.48 20.32 3.30
CA ARG A 157 -13.77 21.52 3.77
C ARG A 157 -13.29 22.41 2.63
N ASP A 158 -12.78 21.84 1.55
CA ASP A 158 -12.42 22.61 0.34
C ASP A 158 -13.64 23.31 -0.26
N ALA A 159 -14.76 22.59 -0.40
CA ALA A 159 -16.00 23.16 -0.92
C ALA A 159 -16.49 24.35 -0.10
N ALA A 160 -16.49 24.23 1.24
CA ALA A 160 -16.86 25.34 2.13
C ALA A 160 -15.90 26.52 2.03
N LEU A 161 -14.59 26.26 1.87
CA LEU A 161 -13.58 27.30 1.67
C LEU A 161 -13.80 28.03 0.33
N ARG A 162 -14.11 27.31 -0.76
CA ARG A 162 -14.46 27.90 -2.07
C ARG A 162 -15.70 28.75 -1.98
N GLU A 163 -16.76 28.26 -1.33
CA GLU A 163 -18.00 29.01 -1.15
C GLU A 163 -17.76 30.34 -0.42
N ALA A 164 -16.99 30.32 0.67
CA ALA A 164 -16.62 31.55 1.39
C ALA A 164 -15.75 32.49 0.52
N ALA A 165 -14.82 31.93 -0.27
CA ALA A 165 -13.98 32.69 -1.18
C ALA A 165 -14.77 33.34 -2.32
N ASP A 166 -15.82 32.70 -2.83
CA ASP A 166 -16.65 33.19 -3.94
C ASP A 166 -17.62 34.32 -3.53
N GLN A 167 -17.71 34.66 -2.23
CA GLN A 167 -18.49 35.81 -1.76
C GLN A 167 -18.00 37.15 -2.33
N SER A 168 -16.71 37.28 -2.66
CA SER A 168 -16.17 38.47 -3.32
C SER A 168 -14.86 38.21 -4.08
N PRO A 169 -14.52 39.02 -5.09
CA PRO A 169 -13.23 38.93 -5.78
C PRO A 169 -12.02 39.07 -4.83
N ASP A 170 -12.12 39.90 -3.80
CA ASP A 170 -11.05 40.12 -2.82
C ASP A 170 -10.86 38.90 -1.91
N ALA A 171 -11.95 38.29 -1.46
CA ALA A 171 -11.90 37.04 -0.69
C ALA A 171 -11.26 35.91 -1.51
N LYS A 172 -11.65 35.80 -2.79
CA LYS A 172 -11.08 34.83 -3.73
C LYS A 172 -9.59 35.04 -3.96
N ALA A 173 -9.16 36.28 -4.14
CA ALA A 173 -7.75 36.61 -4.29
C ALA A 173 -6.95 36.26 -3.02
N ALA A 174 -7.50 36.55 -1.84
CA ALA A 174 -6.87 36.22 -0.56
C ALA A 174 -6.77 34.70 -0.32
N ALA A 175 -7.79 33.94 -0.73
CA ALA A 175 -7.85 32.48 -0.55
C ALA A 175 -7.03 31.67 -1.57
N ALA A 176 -6.50 32.30 -2.62
CA ALA A 176 -5.96 31.59 -3.79
C ALA A 176 -4.90 30.52 -3.45
N LEU A 177 -3.97 30.83 -2.54
CA LEU A 177 -2.94 29.88 -2.09
C LEU A 177 -3.52 28.74 -1.26
N ALA A 178 -4.49 29.04 -0.39
CA ALA A 178 -5.16 28.04 0.42
C ALA A 178 -5.99 27.06 -0.43
N LEU A 179 -6.73 27.58 -1.42
CA LEU A 179 -7.48 26.78 -2.38
C LEU A 179 -6.56 25.88 -3.22
N SER A 180 -5.45 26.42 -3.71
CA SER A 180 -4.44 25.63 -4.42
C SER A 180 -3.86 24.51 -3.56
N ALA A 181 -3.57 24.79 -2.29
CA ALA A 181 -3.05 23.80 -1.36
C ALA A 181 -4.09 22.70 -1.01
N ALA A 182 -5.36 23.08 -0.80
CA ALA A 182 -6.44 22.11 -0.57
C ALA A 182 -6.68 21.21 -1.79
N GLU A 183 -6.62 21.77 -3.00
CA GLU A 183 -6.70 21.01 -4.25
C GLU A 183 -5.54 20.02 -4.40
N GLN A 184 -4.32 20.41 -4.03
CA GLN A 184 -3.17 19.48 -4.02
C GLN A 184 -3.35 18.33 -3.02
N VAL A 185 -3.95 18.59 -1.85
CA VAL A 185 -4.28 17.53 -0.89
C VAL A 185 -5.27 16.54 -1.51
N LEU A 186 -6.35 17.03 -2.12
CA LEU A 186 -7.36 16.19 -2.76
C LEU A 186 -6.79 15.37 -3.92
N GLY A 187 -6.01 16.00 -4.80
CA GLY A 187 -5.33 15.33 -5.92
C GLY A 187 -4.40 14.22 -5.43
N SER A 188 -3.51 14.54 -4.49
CA SER A 188 -2.58 13.55 -3.90
C SER A 188 -3.33 12.39 -3.22
N THR A 189 -4.48 12.68 -2.61
CA THR A 189 -5.33 11.66 -1.96
C THR A 189 -5.97 10.73 -2.98
N GLY A 190 -6.49 11.27 -4.09
CA GLY A 190 -7.03 10.47 -5.19
C GLY A 190 -5.99 9.53 -5.81
N ASP A 191 -4.78 10.04 -6.01
CA ASP A 191 -3.65 9.25 -6.51
C ASP A 191 -3.26 8.14 -5.51
N ALA A 192 -3.15 8.47 -4.22
CA ALA A 192 -2.82 7.50 -3.18
C ALA A 192 -3.89 6.39 -3.06
N LEU A 193 -5.18 6.74 -3.14
CA LEU A 193 -6.29 5.77 -3.13
C LEU A 193 -6.23 4.84 -4.35
N THR A 194 -5.88 5.36 -5.53
CA THR A 194 -5.71 4.55 -6.74
C THR A 194 -4.60 3.53 -6.57
N ARG A 195 -3.44 3.97 -6.09
CA ARG A 195 -2.27 3.10 -5.85
C ARG A 195 -2.53 2.07 -4.76
N LEU A 196 -3.25 2.44 -3.70
CA LEU A 196 -3.64 1.51 -2.65
C LEU A 196 -4.58 0.42 -3.18
N ARG A 197 -5.50 0.73 -4.10
CA ARG A 197 -6.34 -0.29 -4.77
C ARG A 197 -5.50 -1.23 -5.63
N GLU A 198 -4.51 -0.71 -6.35
CA GLU A 198 -3.58 -1.56 -7.12
C GLU A 198 -2.78 -2.50 -6.22
N LEU A 199 -2.33 -2.01 -5.05
CA LEU A 199 -1.65 -2.80 -4.04
C LEU A 199 -2.56 -3.88 -3.45
N ILE A 200 -3.81 -3.55 -3.12
CA ILE A 200 -4.83 -4.52 -2.68
C ILE A 200 -5.01 -5.61 -3.74
N GLY A 201 -5.09 -5.24 -5.02
CA GLY A 201 -5.19 -6.18 -6.13
C GLY A 201 -3.97 -7.11 -6.21
N ALA A 202 -2.76 -6.58 -6.09
CA ALA A 202 -1.53 -7.38 -6.13
C ALA A 202 -1.44 -8.40 -4.96
N TRP A 203 -1.82 -7.99 -3.74
CA TRP A 203 -1.94 -8.92 -2.61
C TRP A 203 -3.08 -9.93 -2.79
N GLY A 204 -4.18 -9.51 -3.40
CA GLY A 204 -5.33 -10.37 -3.71
C GLY A 204 -4.98 -11.49 -4.69
N GLU A 205 -4.21 -11.18 -5.74
CA GLU A 205 -3.73 -12.17 -6.71
C GLU A 205 -2.81 -13.22 -6.05
N LEU A 206 -1.90 -12.76 -5.18
CA LEU A 206 -1.02 -13.65 -4.42
C LEU A 206 -1.81 -14.56 -3.45
N ARG A 207 -2.79 -13.99 -2.74
CA ARG A 207 -3.73 -14.75 -1.89
C ARG A 207 -4.45 -15.82 -2.69
N ASP A 208 -5.01 -15.43 -3.84
CA ASP A 208 -5.81 -16.32 -4.66
C ASP A 208 -4.95 -17.45 -5.24
N ALA A 209 -3.73 -17.15 -5.69
CA ALA A 209 -2.78 -18.15 -6.16
C ALA A 209 -2.36 -19.16 -5.07
N MET A 210 -2.09 -18.68 -3.83
CA MET A 210 -1.76 -19.56 -2.71
C MET A 210 -2.92 -20.49 -2.36
N ARG A 211 -4.14 -19.96 -2.27
CA ARG A 211 -5.35 -20.73 -2.00
C ARG A 211 -5.58 -21.80 -3.07
N ASP A 212 -5.41 -21.45 -4.34
CA ASP A 212 -5.59 -22.37 -5.46
C ASP A 212 -4.54 -23.49 -5.42
N ALA A 213 -3.26 -23.16 -5.18
CA ALA A 213 -2.20 -24.15 -5.03
C ALA A 213 -2.46 -25.14 -3.87
N LEU A 214 -2.93 -24.64 -2.73
CA LEU A 214 -3.33 -25.47 -1.59
C LEU A 214 -4.52 -26.38 -1.93
N ALA A 215 -5.50 -25.86 -2.67
CA ALA A 215 -6.66 -26.64 -3.10
C ALA A 215 -6.26 -27.77 -4.08
N GLU A 216 -5.34 -27.50 -5.00
CA GLU A 216 -4.81 -28.50 -5.92
C GLU A 216 -4.02 -29.60 -5.22
N LEU A 217 -3.17 -29.24 -4.26
CA LEU A 217 -2.42 -30.19 -3.43
C LEU A 217 -3.38 -31.08 -2.63
N ARG A 218 -4.36 -30.47 -1.94
CA ARG A 218 -5.38 -31.20 -1.16
C ARG A 218 -6.20 -32.15 -2.04
N ALA A 219 -6.58 -31.72 -3.25
CA ALA A 219 -7.32 -32.55 -4.20
C ALA A 219 -6.48 -33.65 -4.86
N GLY A 220 -5.16 -33.68 -4.60
CA GLY A 220 -4.24 -34.62 -5.21
C GLY A 220 -4.04 -34.40 -6.72
N LYS A 221 -4.32 -33.18 -7.21
CA LYS A 221 -4.08 -32.82 -8.62
C LYS A 221 -2.59 -32.66 -8.91
N VAL A 222 -1.83 -32.18 -7.92
CA VAL A 222 -0.38 -32.08 -7.93
C VAL A 222 0.22 -32.95 -6.81
N THR A 223 1.50 -33.32 -6.93
CA THR A 223 2.23 -33.93 -5.80
C THR A 223 2.77 -32.85 -4.87
N LEU A 224 3.19 -33.24 -3.67
CA LEU A 224 3.88 -32.34 -2.74
C LEU A 224 5.17 -31.77 -3.33
N GLY A 225 5.93 -32.57 -4.09
CA GLY A 225 7.10 -32.12 -4.84
C GLY A 225 6.78 -31.03 -5.85
N THR A 226 5.76 -31.22 -6.69
CA THR A 226 5.32 -30.23 -7.68
C THR A 226 4.80 -28.95 -7.00
N PHE A 227 4.02 -29.10 -5.93
CA PHE A 227 3.55 -27.95 -5.15
C PHE A 227 4.72 -27.13 -4.59
N ALA A 228 5.68 -27.77 -3.92
CA ALA A 228 6.82 -27.08 -3.36
C ALA A 228 7.67 -26.40 -4.45
N ALA A 229 7.89 -27.05 -5.59
CA ALA A 229 8.63 -26.45 -6.71
C ALA A 229 7.93 -25.20 -7.28
N ASN A 230 6.60 -25.24 -7.42
CA ASN A 230 5.83 -24.15 -8.02
C ASN A 230 5.58 -22.99 -7.06
N THR A 231 5.29 -23.28 -5.80
CA THR A 231 4.92 -22.27 -4.78
C THR A 231 6.14 -21.72 -4.04
N PHE A 232 7.16 -22.56 -3.86
CA PHE A 232 8.32 -22.29 -3.00
C PHE A 232 9.66 -22.43 -3.73
N GLY A 233 9.63 -22.51 -5.07
CA GLY A 233 10.83 -22.65 -5.89
C GLY A 233 11.81 -21.48 -5.76
N ALA A 234 13.04 -21.71 -6.26
CA ALA A 234 14.13 -20.74 -6.14
C ALA A 234 13.81 -19.36 -6.74
N ALA A 235 13.05 -19.31 -7.83
CA ALA A 235 12.60 -18.05 -8.44
C ALA A 235 11.71 -17.24 -7.48
N THR A 236 10.66 -17.87 -6.94
CA THR A 236 9.74 -17.24 -6.00
C THR A 236 10.44 -16.80 -4.71
N GLN A 237 11.38 -17.61 -4.20
CA GLN A 237 12.22 -17.23 -3.05
C GLN A 237 13.08 -15.99 -3.36
N ALA A 238 13.72 -15.95 -4.54
CA ALA A 238 14.53 -14.82 -4.95
C ALA A 238 13.71 -13.53 -5.09
N GLU A 239 12.48 -13.63 -5.60
CA GLU A 239 11.56 -12.49 -5.70
C GLU A 239 11.13 -11.96 -4.34
N TRP A 240 10.75 -12.84 -3.40
CA TRP A 240 10.44 -12.41 -2.04
C TRP A 240 11.62 -11.79 -1.32
N ALA A 241 12.83 -12.34 -1.52
CA ALA A 241 14.05 -11.76 -0.98
C ALA A 241 14.30 -10.35 -1.55
N ALA A 242 14.12 -10.17 -2.86
CA ALA A 242 14.26 -8.87 -3.51
C ALA A 242 13.21 -7.86 -3.01
N ALA A 243 11.94 -8.26 -2.92
CA ALA A 243 10.84 -7.43 -2.42
C ALA A 243 11.08 -7.01 -0.96
N THR A 244 11.53 -7.95 -0.12
CA THR A 244 11.85 -7.70 1.30
C THR A 244 13.01 -6.73 1.45
N GLN A 245 14.12 -6.94 0.72
CA GLN A 245 15.27 -6.04 0.75
C GLN A 245 14.89 -4.64 0.24
N PHE A 246 14.06 -4.56 -0.79
CA PHE A 246 13.56 -3.30 -1.31
C PHE A 246 12.73 -2.55 -0.25
N ALA A 247 11.79 -3.24 0.39
CA ALA A 247 10.97 -2.66 1.45
C ALA A 247 11.81 -2.21 2.65
N GLN A 248 12.84 -2.98 3.05
CA GLN A 248 13.78 -2.60 4.11
C GLN A 248 14.58 -1.34 3.75
N LYS A 249 15.06 -1.23 2.51
CA LYS A 249 15.79 -0.04 2.03
C LYS A 249 14.91 1.20 2.07
N LEU A 250 13.65 1.09 1.65
CA LEU A 250 12.70 2.21 1.73
C LEU A 250 12.36 2.58 3.17
N ALA A 251 12.12 1.59 4.04
CA ALA A 251 11.77 1.82 5.44
C ALA A 251 12.91 2.47 6.25
N THR A 252 14.16 2.25 5.82
CA THR A 252 15.36 2.82 6.45
C THR A 252 15.92 4.05 5.74
N ALA A 253 15.37 4.40 4.57
CA ALA A 253 15.75 5.61 3.87
C ALA A 253 15.33 6.84 4.70
N SER A 254 16.29 7.74 4.95
CA SER A 254 15.96 9.05 5.50
C SER A 254 15.01 9.75 4.53
N MET A 255 13.75 9.90 4.93
CA MET A 255 12.81 10.79 4.25
C MET A 255 13.28 12.21 4.53
N GLY A 256 14.25 12.68 3.75
CA GLY A 256 14.75 14.04 3.83
C GLY A 256 13.57 14.99 3.67
N ILE A 257 13.17 15.65 4.76
CA ILE A 257 12.25 16.80 4.70
C ILE A 257 12.98 17.85 3.87
N PRO A 258 12.46 18.27 2.70
CA PRO A 258 13.02 19.41 1.99
C PRO A 258 12.85 20.64 2.87
N GLY A 259 13.94 21.11 3.52
CA GLY A 259 13.92 22.33 4.33
C GLY A 259 14.73 22.36 5.63
N ARG A 260 15.39 21.29 6.06
CA ARG A 260 16.40 21.37 7.15
C ARG A 260 17.78 21.05 6.62
N ALA A 261 18.49 22.08 6.15
CA ALA A 261 19.94 22.04 6.09
C ALA A 261 20.48 21.92 7.53
N ALA A 262 21.46 21.03 7.69
CA ALA A 262 22.33 20.98 8.87
C ALA A 262 23.14 22.27 9.01
#